data_AF-A0A957TUI3-F1
#
_entry.id   AF-A0A957TUI3-F1
#
_cell.length_a   1.000
_cell.length_b   1.000
_cell.length_c   1.000
_cell.angle_alpha   90.00
_cell.angle_beta   90.00
_cell.angle_gamma   90.00
#
_symmetry.space_group_name_H-M   'P 1'
#
loop_
_entity.id
_entity.type
_entity.pdbx_description
1 polymer ?
#
loop_
_entity_poly.entity_id
_entity_poly.type
_entity_poly.pdbx_seq_one_letter_code
_entity_poly.pdbx_strand_id
1 'polypeptide(L)'
;EFASWPKGLYPGTTDLLQQLAPHYQLACLTNTNALHWPRICDEMGVLDHFARHFASHEIGLLKPHEAIYRHLLDALGHAPERILFLDDNWLNVEAAQAVGICAQRVVGLDGAIAQLTDLGVLPVAGTDAILPRSTI
;
A
#
# COMPACT_ATOMS: atom_id res chain seq x y z
N GLU A 1 15.57 12.57 -7.23
CA GLU A 1 16.01 13.76 -6.48
C GLU A 1 15.61 13.63 -5.01
N PHE A 2 16.33 14.29 -4.10
CA PHE A 2 16.03 14.34 -2.67
C PHE A 2 15.09 15.53 -2.39
N ALA A 3 13.88 15.27 -1.89
CA ALA A 3 12.90 16.33 -1.61
C ALA A 3 12.84 16.70 -0.11
N SER A 4 12.79 15.71 0.77
CA SER A 4 12.77 15.89 2.23
C SER A 4 12.96 14.57 2.97
N TRP A 5 13.40 14.63 4.22
CA TRP A 5 13.46 13.46 5.11
C TRP A 5 12.07 12.92 5.47
N PRO A 6 11.92 11.59 5.63
CA PRO A 6 10.73 10.99 6.24
C PRO A 6 10.52 11.54 7.65
N LYS A 7 9.29 11.96 7.97
CA LYS A 7 8.93 12.55 9.28
C LYS A 7 8.45 11.52 10.31
N GLY A 8 8.28 10.27 9.91
CA GLY A 8 7.67 9.20 10.70
C GLY A 8 6.31 8.78 10.15
N LEU A 9 5.68 7.82 10.83
CA LEU A 9 4.35 7.30 10.48
C LEU A 9 3.24 8.21 11.00
N TYR A 10 2.09 8.18 10.34
CA TYR A 10 0.88 8.76 10.93
C TYR A 10 0.52 7.97 12.22
N PRO A 11 0.18 8.63 13.33
CA PRO A 11 -0.26 7.95 14.55
C PRO A 11 -1.42 6.98 14.24
N GLY A 12 -1.32 5.72 14.67
CA GLY A 12 -2.31 4.66 14.39
C GLY A 12 -2.06 3.83 13.12
N THR A 13 -1.03 4.15 12.32
CA THR A 13 -0.67 3.36 11.13
C THR A 13 -0.36 1.91 11.47
N THR A 14 0.45 1.67 12.51
CA THR A 14 0.81 0.32 12.94
C THR A 14 -0.40 -0.49 13.39
N ASP A 15 -1.31 0.12 14.17
CA ASP A 15 -2.53 -0.54 14.64
C ASP A 15 -3.42 -0.95 13.46
N LEU A 16 -3.57 -0.08 12.45
CA LEU A 16 -4.30 -0.39 11.24
C LEU A 16 -3.67 -1.57 10.48
N LEU A 17 -2.34 -1.56 10.28
CA LEU A 17 -1.65 -2.65 9.60
C LEU A 17 -1.78 -3.97 10.36
N GLN A 18 -1.70 -3.94 11.70
CA GLN A 18 -1.90 -5.12 12.55
C GLN A 18 -3.34 -5.67 12.47
N GLN A 19 -4.35 -4.82 12.32
CA GLN A 19 -5.74 -5.25 12.11
C GLN A 19 -5.93 -5.91 10.73
N LEU A 20 -5.23 -5.44 9.70
CA LEU A 20 -5.36 -5.97 8.34
C LEU A 20 -4.57 -7.27 8.13
N ALA A 21 -3.41 -7.41 8.77
CA ALA A 21 -2.47 -8.50 8.51
C ALA A 21 -3.03 -9.94 8.68
N PRO A 22 -3.95 -10.23 9.62
CA PRO A 22 -4.55 -11.57 9.73
C PRO A 22 -5.46 -11.94 8.56
N HIS A 23 -5.95 -10.95 7.81
CA HIS A 23 -6.98 -11.12 6.78
C HIS A 23 -6.42 -10.93 5.36
N TYR A 24 -5.38 -10.11 5.21
CA TYR A 24 -4.83 -9.70 3.92
C TYR A 24 -3.32 -9.89 3.86
N GLN A 25 -2.81 -10.22 2.67
CA GLN A 25 -1.38 -10.13 2.40
C GLN A 25 -1.01 -8.68 2.15
N LEU A 26 -0.22 -8.09 3.04
CA LEU A 26 0.22 -6.72 2.93
C LEU A 26 1.53 -6.64 2.14
N ALA A 27 1.59 -5.73 1.16
CA ALA A 27 2.81 -5.38 0.42
C ALA A 27 3.00 -3.85 0.35
N CYS A 28 4.24 -3.40 0.36
CA CYS A 28 4.60 -2.00 0.24
C CYS A 28 5.17 -1.71 -1.16
N LEU A 29 4.58 -0.76 -1.90
CA LEU A 29 5.11 -0.26 -3.18
C LEU A 29 5.43 1.23 -3.06
N THR A 30 6.72 1.58 -3.06
CA THR A 30 7.16 2.95 -2.75
C THR A 30 8.19 3.50 -3.75
N ASN A 31 7.95 4.72 -4.21
CA ASN A 31 8.97 5.51 -4.91
C ASN A 31 9.90 6.09 -3.85
N THR A 32 11.07 5.51 -3.69
CA THR A 32 12.08 5.94 -2.71
C THR A 32 13.47 5.92 -3.33
N ASN A 33 14.47 6.32 -2.56
CA ASN A 33 15.86 6.35 -2.97
C ASN A 33 16.77 5.69 -1.91
N ALA A 34 17.98 5.32 -2.32
CA ALA A 34 18.94 4.63 -1.46
C ALA A 34 19.35 5.43 -0.21
N LEU A 35 19.21 6.76 -0.24
CA LEU A 35 19.55 7.62 0.90
C LEU A 35 18.47 7.57 1.99
N HIS A 36 17.20 7.44 1.61
CA HIS A 36 16.09 7.32 2.55
C HIS A 36 15.84 5.88 3.01
N TRP A 37 16.25 4.90 2.23
CA TRP A 37 15.84 3.51 2.44
C TRP A 37 16.29 2.90 3.78
N PRO A 38 17.56 3.06 4.23
CA PRO A 38 17.97 2.56 5.54
C PRO A 38 17.12 3.15 6.67
N ARG A 39 16.78 4.44 6.57
CA ARG A 39 15.94 5.11 7.56
C ARG A 39 14.51 4.55 7.61
N ILE A 40 13.92 4.25 6.45
CA ILE A 40 12.58 3.63 6.38
C ILE A 40 12.62 2.20 6.92
N CYS A 41 13.68 1.45 6.64
CA CYS A 41 13.86 0.07 7.12
C CYS A 41 14.14 0.03 8.63
N ASP A 42 15.13 0.79 9.08
CA ASP A 42 15.75 0.62 10.40
C ASP A 42 15.10 1.49 11.48
N GLU A 43 14.61 2.69 11.14
CA GLU A 43 14.07 3.62 12.15
C GLU A 43 12.56 3.57 12.27
N MET A 44 11.85 3.28 11.18
CA MET A 44 10.38 3.40 11.16
C MET A 44 9.65 2.09 11.48
N GLY A 45 10.32 0.93 11.38
CA GLY A 45 9.75 -0.39 11.69
C GLY A 45 8.52 -0.79 10.86
N VAL A 46 8.09 0.06 9.93
CA VAL A 46 6.81 -0.11 9.22
C VAL A 46 6.86 -1.26 8.23
N LEU A 47 8.06 -1.54 7.70
CA LEU A 47 8.26 -2.59 6.71
C LEU A 47 8.00 -3.97 7.30
N ASP A 48 8.18 -4.18 8.61
CA ASP A 48 7.92 -5.46 9.28
C ASP A 48 6.46 -5.92 9.19
N HIS A 49 5.54 -5.00 8.92
CA HIS A 49 4.12 -5.31 8.70
C HIS A 49 3.80 -5.82 7.29
N PHE A 50 4.72 -5.66 6.35
CA PHE A 50 4.52 -6.05 4.95
C PHE A 50 5.33 -7.29 4.62
N ALA A 51 4.67 -8.32 4.07
CA ALA A 51 5.33 -9.55 3.66
C ALA A 51 6.26 -9.35 2.45
N ARG A 52 6.04 -8.29 1.67
CA ARG A 52 6.82 -7.93 0.48
C ARG A 52 7.01 -6.42 0.38
N HIS A 53 8.18 -6.01 -0.07
CA HIS A 53 8.53 -4.61 -0.31
C HIS A 53 9.02 -4.43 -1.75
N PHE A 54 8.56 -3.37 -2.39
CA PHE A 54 8.92 -2.99 -3.75
C PHE A 54 9.39 -1.53 -3.69
N ALA A 55 10.66 -1.36 -3.35
CA ALA A 55 11.31 -0.05 -3.37
C ALA A 55 11.84 0.25 -4.77
N SER A 56 11.39 1.36 -5.37
CA SER A 56 11.68 1.70 -6.77
C SER A 56 13.17 1.70 -7.12
N HIS A 57 14.03 2.13 -6.20
CA HIS A 57 15.48 2.19 -6.43
C HIS A 57 16.16 0.82 -6.38
N GLU A 58 15.58 -0.17 -5.69
CA GLU A 58 16.12 -1.53 -5.64
C GLU A 58 15.71 -2.33 -6.89
N ILE A 59 14.46 -2.16 -7.33
CA ILE A 59 13.92 -2.89 -8.49
C ILE A 59 14.16 -2.18 -9.83
N GLY A 60 14.62 -0.92 -9.82
CA GLY A 60 14.89 -0.13 -11.03
C GLY A 60 13.64 0.32 -11.80
N LEU A 61 12.46 0.25 -11.18
CA LEU A 61 11.17 0.62 -11.74
C LEU A 61 10.51 1.65 -10.83
N LEU A 62 9.83 2.65 -11.39
CA LEU A 62 9.15 3.69 -10.60
C LEU A 62 7.69 3.87 -11.01
N LYS A 63 6.82 4.17 -10.05
CA LYS A 63 5.48 4.70 -10.33
C LYS A 63 5.61 6.08 -10.98
N PRO A 64 4.73 6.47 -11.91
CA PRO A 64 3.54 5.75 -12.37
C PRO A 64 3.77 4.88 -13.62
N HIS A 65 5.00 4.45 -13.93
CA HIS A 65 5.23 3.65 -15.14
C HIS A 65 4.58 2.27 -15.02
N GLU A 66 3.83 1.87 -16.05
CA GLU A 66 3.11 0.58 -16.13
C GLU A 66 3.96 -0.63 -15.71
N ALA A 67 5.25 -0.63 -16.07
CA ALA A 67 6.18 -1.71 -15.79
C ALA A 67 6.28 -2.08 -14.30
N ILE A 68 6.16 -1.10 -13.38
CA ILE A 68 6.24 -1.38 -11.95
C ILE A 68 5.02 -2.17 -11.45
N TYR A 69 3.83 -1.86 -11.99
CA TYR A 69 2.60 -2.53 -11.59
C TYR A 69 2.53 -3.94 -12.17
N ARG A 70 2.98 -4.14 -13.41
CA ARG A 70 3.13 -5.50 -13.99
C ARG A 70 4.12 -6.35 -13.20
N HIS A 71 5.28 -5.78 -12.85
CA HIS A 71 6.25 -6.45 -12.00
C HIS A 71 5.66 -6.84 -10.64
N LEU A 72 4.88 -5.95 -10.02
CA LEU A 72 4.18 -6.22 -8.77
C LEU A 72 3.16 -7.36 -8.92
N LEU A 73 2.36 -7.37 -9.99
CA LEU A 73 1.40 -8.44 -10.27
C LEU A 73 2.08 -9.81 -10.42
N ASP A 74 3.14 -9.88 -11.22
CA ASP A 74 3.93 -11.10 -11.42
C ASP A 74 4.53 -11.60 -10.10
N ALA A 75 5.05 -10.67 -9.28
CA ALA A 75 5.72 -10.99 -8.03
C ALA A 75 4.76 -11.41 -6.89
N LEU A 76 3.53 -10.91 -6.91
CA LEU A 76 2.49 -11.25 -5.94
C LEU A 76 1.67 -12.48 -6.36
N GLY A 77 1.58 -12.77 -7.67
CA GLY A 77 0.87 -13.94 -8.19
C GLY A 77 -0.66 -13.86 -8.03
N HIS A 78 -1.20 -12.68 -7.80
CA HIS A 78 -2.64 -12.44 -7.68
C HIS A 78 -3.18 -11.78 -8.95
N ALA A 79 -4.43 -12.07 -9.30
CA ALA A 79 -5.15 -11.33 -10.32
C ALA A 79 -5.30 -9.85 -9.88
N PRO A 80 -5.21 -8.89 -10.82
CA PRO A 80 -5.16 -7.47 -10.48
C PRO A 80 -6.41 -6.99 -9.71
N GLU A 81 -7.58 -7.57 -9.99
CA GLU A 81 -8.84 -7.23 -9.31
C GLU A 81 -8.82 -7.59 -7.82
N ARG A 82 -7.98 -8.56 -7.42
CA ARG A 82 -7.82 -9.02 -6.02
C ARG A 82 -6.79 -8.24 -5.23
N ILE A 83 -6.28 -7.14 -5.79
CA ILE A 83 -5.29 -6.27 -5.17
C ILE A 83 -5.94 -4.89 -4.97
N LEU A 84 -5.99 -4.43 -3.72
CA LEU A 84 -6.28 -3.05 -3.39
C LEU A 84 -4.99 -2.24 -3.26
N PHE A 85 -4.79 -1.24 -4.12
CA PHE A 85 -3.66 -0.31 -4.08
C PHE A 85 -4.10 1.05 -3.55
N LEU A 86 -3.42 1.54 -2.51
CA LEU A 86 -3.66 2.83 -1.88
C LEU A 86 -2.44 3.74 -2.06
N ASP A 87 -2.64 4.93 -2.62
CA ASP A 87 -1.58 5.92 -2.88
C ASP A 87 -2.14 7.34 -2.76
N ASP A 88 -1.31 8.33 -2.40
CA ASP A 88 -1.74 9.72 -2.25
C ASP A 88 -1.71 10.50 -3.57
N ASN A 89 -0.97 10.00 -4.56
CA ASN A 89 -0.80 10.61 -5.86
C ASN A 89 -1.75 10.01 -6.91
N TRP A 90 -2.61 10.87 -7.48
CA TRP A 90 -3.55 10.50 -8.53
C TRP A 90 -2.91 9.80 -9.73
N LEU A 91 -1.74 10.25 -10.19
CA LEU A 91 -1.07 9.63 -11.34
C LEU A 91 -0.69 8.17 -11.08
N ASN A 92 -0.32 7.85 -9.83
CA ASN A 92 -0.01 6.48 -9.44
C ASN A 92 -1.27 5.62 -9.38
N VAL A 93 -2.39 6.19 -8.93
CA VAL A 93 -3.69 5.51 -8.85
C VAL A 93 -4.22 5.21 -10.26
N GLU A 94 -4.23 6.20 -11.14
CA GLU A 94 -4.70 6.04 -12.52
C GLU A 94 -3.87 4.99 -13.28
N ALA A 95 -2.54 4.99 -13.12
CA ALA A 95 -1.67 4.00 -13.74
C ALA A 95 -1.90 2.58 -13.22
N ALA A 96 -2.20 2.42 -11.92
CA ALA A 96 -2.57 1.12 -11.36
C ALA A 96 -3.92 0.63 -11.91
N GLN A 97 -4.92 1.52 -11.99
CA GLN A 97 -6.23 1.21 -12.57
C GLN A 97 -6.11 0.82 -14.05
N ALA A 98 -5.22 1.46 -14.81
CA ALA A 98 -5.00 1.14 -16.22
C ALA A 98 -4.49 -0.29 -16.47
N VAL A 99 -3.90 -0.95 -15.46
CA VAL A 99 -3.51 -2.38 -15.52
C VAL A 99 -4.50 -3.32 -14.82
N GLY A 100 -5.68 -2.82 -14.46
CA GLY A 100 -6.77 -3.59 -13.85
C GLY A 100 -6.73 -3.68 -12.31
N ILE A 101 -5.78 -3.01 -11.65
CA ILE A 101 -5.69 -3.06 -10.18
C ILE A 101 -6.80 -2.19 -9.58
N CYS A 102 -7.49 -2.71 -8.55
CA CYS A 102 -8.40 -1.90 -7.75
C CYS A 102 -7.56 -0.87 -6.97
N ALA A 103 -7.58 0.41 -7.38
CA ALA A 103 -6.78 1.43 -6.72
C ALA A 103 -7.61 2.65 -6.29
N GLN A 104 -7.26 3.21 -5.13
CA GLN A 104 -7.92 4.37 -4.54
C GLN A 104 -6.91 5.39 -4.07
N ARG A 105 -7.24 6.67 -4.27
CA ARG A 105 -6.44 7.76 -3.72
C ARG A 105 -6.77 7.95 -2.25
N VAL A 106 -5.76 7.92 -1.39
CA VAL A 106 -5.90 8.17 0.05
C VAL A 106 -4.92 9.22 0.53
N VAL A 107 -5.35 10.12 1.41
CA VAL A 107 -4.48 11.14 2.00
C VAL A 107 -4.53 11.02 3.51
N GLY A 108 -3.39 10.71 4.12
CA GLY A 108 -3.29 10.46 5.57
C GLY A 108 -3.99 9.19 6.03
N LEU A 109 -3.96 8.95 7.34
CA LEU A 109 -4.56 7.76 7.94
C LEU A 109 -6.09 7.77 7.86
N ASP A 110 -6.73 8.91 8.12
CA ASP A 110 -8.19 9.02 8.11
C ASP A 110 -8.78 8.72 6.72
N GLY A 111 -8.13 9.19 5.66
CA GLY A 111 -8.52 8.88 4.29
C GLY A 111 -8.38 7.39 3.97
N ALA A 112 -7.33 6.73 4.47
CA ALA A 112 -7.15 5.29 4.31
C ALA A 112 -8.25 4.51 5.05
N ILE A 113 -8.55 4.86 6.31
CA ILE A 113 -9.59 4.20 7.11
C ILE A 113 -10.97 4.36 6.45
N ALA A 114 -11.31 5.57 6.01
CA ALA A 114 -12.58 5.84 5.33
C ALA A 114 -12.72 4.95 4.07
N GLN A 115 -11.69 4.94 3.22
CA GLN A 115 -11.70 4.16 1.98
C GLN A 115 -11.78 2.65 2.22
N LEU A 116 -11.06 2.15 3.23
CA LEU A 116 -11.10 0.74 3.61
C LEU A 116 -12.45 0.34 4.19
N THR A 117 -13.11 1.25 4.92
CA THR A 117 -14.47 1.04 5.46
C THR A 117 -15.49 1.01 4.32
N ASP A 118 -15.43 1.96 3.39
CA ASP A 118 -16.34 2.03 2.23
C ASP A 118 -16.26 0.79 1.34
N LEU A 119 -15.07 0.21 1.21
CA LEU A 119 -14.84 -1.04 0.47
C LEU A 119 -15.19 -2.30 1.28
N GLY A 120 -15.62 -2.16 2.54
CA GLY A 120 -15.90 -3.28 3.44
C GLY A 120 -14.67 -4.09 3.86
N VAL A 121 -13.46 -3.54 3.64
CA VAL A 121 -12.19 -4.13 4.08
C VAL A 121 -12.06 -4.02 5.60
N LEU A 122 -12.44 -2.86 6.14
CA LEU A 122 -12.60 -2.65 7.57
C LEU A 122 -14.08 -2.74 7.96
N PRO A 123 -14.38 -3.18 9.19
CA PRO A 123 -15.74 -3.13 9.70
C PRO A 123 -16.18 -1.68 9.89
N VAL A 124 -17.45 -1.40 9.59
CA VAL A 124 -18.07 -0.14 10.03
C VAL A 124 -18.13 -0.17 11.56
N ALA A 125 -17.78 0.93 12.22
CA ALA A 125 -17.85 1.02 13.68
C ALA A 125 -19.25 0.61 14.18
N GLY A 126 -19.32 -0.50 14.93
CA GLY A 126 -20.57 -1.13 15.40
C GLY A 126 -20.92 -2.48 14.76
N THR A 127 -20.12 -2.98 13.82
CA THR A 127 -20.28 -4.32 13.21
C THR A 127 -18.96 -5.08 13.22
N ASP A 128 -18.81 -6.15 14.01
CA ASP A 128 -17.53 -6.86 14.27
C ASP A 128 -16.98 -7.72 13.11
N ALA A 129 -17.33 -7.45 11.85
CA ALA A 129 -16.95 -8.33 10.73
C ALA A 129 -16.07 -7.62 9.69
N ILE A 130 -14.78 -7.97 9.66
CA ILE A 130 -13.91 -7.81 8.48
C ILE A 130 -14.37 -8.83 7.43
N LEU A 131 -14.73 -8.36 6.23
CA LEU A 131 -15.20 -9.26 5.18
C LEU A 131 -14.06 -10.18 4.69
N PRO A 132 -14.34 -11.48 4.47
CA PRO A 132 -13.32 -12.42 4.03
C PRO A 132 -12.90 -12.21 2.56
N ARG A 133 -11.70 -12.72 2.26
CA ARG A 133 -10.94 -12.74 0.99
C ARG A 133 -11.69 -13.08 -0.32
N SER A 134 -12.95 -13.49 -0.24
CA SER A 134 -13.79 -13.91 -1.37
C SER A 134 -14.63 -12.77 -1.96
N THR A 135 -14.64 -11.59 -1.34
CA THR A 135 -15.53 -10.48 -1.71
C THR A 135 -14.84 -9.38 -2.52
N ILE A 136 -13.51 -9.44 -2.66
CA ILE A 136 -12.69 -8.55 -3.50
C ILE A 136 -11.82 -9.41 -4.42
#